data_AF-A0A8K0CIA4-F1
#
_entry.id   AF-A0A8K0CIA4-F1
#
_cell.length_a   1.000
_cell.length_b   1.000
_cell.length_c   1.000
_cell.angle_alpha   90.00
_cell.angle_beta   90.00
_cell.angle_gamma   90.00
#
_symmetry.space_group_name_H-M   'P 1'
#
loop_
_entity.id
_entity.type
_entity.pdbx_description
1 polymer ?
#
loop_
_entity_poly.entity_id
_entity_poly.type
_entity_poly.pdbx_seq_one_letter_code
_entity_poly.pdbx_strand_id
1 'polypeptide(L)'
;MEAAKLLERHANARSTVKTMHVLFIKQYPELQNRVKYEYYLKYFNENFALRFGRQQVDVCSTCEALAIKLRDAHLNNNPKRVHAAELIVHKRRAKRFCNKFQEVQKMCETDPKVTGFTFD
;
A
#
# COMPACT_ATOMS: atom_id res chain seq x y z
N MET A 1 19.28 20.58 -7.19
CA MET A 1 19.51 19.22 -7.72
C MET A 1 19.61 18.14 -6.63
N GLU A 2 19.94 18.49 -5.38
CA GLU A 2 20.12 17.53 -4.27
C GLU A 2 18.82 17.14 -3.54
N ALA A 3 17.87 18.08 -3.42
CA ALA A 3 16.57 17.82 -2.80
C ALA A 3 15.72 16.77 -3.54
N ALA A 4 15.84 16.68 -4.87
CA ALA A 4 15.13 15.68 -5.68
C ALA A 4 15.62 14.24 -5.38
N LYS A 5 16.93 14.05 -5.20
CA LYS A 5 17.52 12.76 -4.81
C LYS A 5 17.12 12.33 -3.39
N LEU A 6 16.85 13.29 -2.50
CA LEU A 6 16.37 13.03 -1.15
C LEU A 6 14.93 12.52 -1.14
N LEU A 7 14.08 13.08 -2.01
CA LEU A 7 12.70 12.64 -2.19
C LEU A 7 12.64 11.21 -2.75
N GLU A 8 13.45 10.87 -3.75
CA GLU A 8 13.49 9.52 -4.32
C GLU A 8 13.94 8.44 -3.31
N ARG A 9 14.84 8.78 -2.37
CA ARG A 9 15.36 7.81 -1.38
C ARG A 9 14.42 7.55 -0.19
N HIS A 10 13.55 8.51 0.15
CA HIS A 10 12.72 8.43 1.36
C HIS A 10 11.20 8.47 1.09
N ALA A 11 10.77 8.68 -0.16
CA ALA A 11 9.37 8.61 -0.53
C ALA A 11 8.90 7.15 -0.56
N ASN A 12 7.96 6.82 0.32
CA ASN A 12 7.23 5.56 0.32
C ASN A 12 5.76 5.82 -0.03
N ALA A 13 4.99 4.81 -0.41
CA ALA A 13 3.56 5.00 -0.76
C ALA A 13 2.70 5.63 0.36
N ARG A 14 3.17 5.62 1.61
CA ARG A 14 2.54 6.25 2.78
C ARG A 14 3.05 7.65 3.11
N SER A 15 4.14 8.10 2.48
CA SER A 15 4.70 9.42 2.78
C SER A 15 3.78 10.51 2.24
N THR A 16 3.61 11.57 3.03
CA THR A 16 2.89 12.78 2.62
C THR A 16 3.89 13.91 2.39
N VAL A 17 3.48 14.97 1.70
CA VAL A 17 4.31 16.18 1.56
C VAL A 17 4.72 16.74 2.93
N LYS A 18 3.86 16.59 3.95
CA LYS A 18 4.16 16.98 5.33
C LYS A 18 5.28 16.13 5.93
N THR A 19 5.26 14.82 5.72
CA THR A 19 6.35 13.92 6.14
C THR A 19 7.67 14.30 5.45
N MET A 20 7.62 14.65 4.16
CA MET A 20 8.79 15.09 3.39
C MET A 20 9.36 16.41 3.92
N HIS A 21 8.50 17.37 4.31
CA HIS A 21 8.95 18.61 4.96
C HIS A 21 9.66 18.33 6.30
N VAL A 22 9.13 17.43 7.13
CA VAL A 22 9.77 17.04 8.39
C VAL A 22 11.15 16.43 8.15
N LEU A 23 11.28 15.54 7.16
CA LEU A 23 12.56 14.94 6.80
C LEU A 23 13.55 15.96 6.22
N PHE A 24 13.06 16.89 5.41
CA PHE A 24 13.85 17.98 4.85
C PHE A 24 14.45 18.85 5.96
N ILE A 25 13.65 19.24 6.97
CA ILE A 25 14.14 20.01 8.12
C ILE A 25 15.09 19.18 8.98
N LYS A 26 14.85 17.88 9.14
CA LYS A 26 15.78 16.99 9.88
C LYS A 26 17.15 16.89 9.21
N GLN A 27 17.19 16.90 7.87
CA GLN A 27 18.43 16.88 7.10
C GLN A 27 19.13 18.23 7.05
N TYR A 28 18.38 19.32 7.09
CA TYR A 28 18.86 20.72 7.06
C TYR A 28 18.31 21.53 8.25
N PRO A 29 18.80 21.29 9.47
CA PRO A 29 18.27 21.92 10.69
C PRO A 29 18.35 23.46 10.68
N GLU A 30 19.31 24.03 9.95
CA GLU A 30 19.48 25.47 9.77
C GLU A 30 18.28 26.14 9.08
N LEU A 31 17.43 25.35 8.41
CA LEU A 31 16.24 25.82 7.71
C LEU A 31 14.95 25.68 8.53
N GLN A 32 15.00 25.12 9.75
CA GLN A 32 13.83 24.81 10.61
C GLN A 32 12.88 25.99 10.84
N ASN A 33 13.40 27.21 10.84
CA ASN A 33 12.61 28.44 11.01
C ASN A 33 12.61 29.36 9.78
N ARG A 34 13.29 28.97 8.70
CA ARG A 34 13.37 29.74 7.45
C ARG A 34 12.38 29.23 6.40
N VAL A 35 12.17 27.90 6.36
CA VAL A 35 11.31 27.26 5.36
C VAL A 35 10.03 26.78 6.02
N LYS A 36 8.98 27.61 5.93
CA LYS A 36 7.63 27.26 6.37
C LYS A 36 7.05 26.14 5.49
N TYR A 37 6.20 25.31 6.09
CA TYR A 37 5.53 24.21 5.38
C TYR A 37 4.74 24.69 4.16
N GLU A 38 4.05 25.82 4.24
CA GLU A 38 3.26 26.39 3.13
C GLU A 38 4.11 26.70 1.90
N TYR A 39 5.29 27.28 2.12
CA TYR A 39 6.26 27.57 1.06
C TYR A 39 6.81 26.26 0.46
N TYR A 40 7.16 25.31 1.33
CA TYR A 40 7.62 24.00 0.90
C TYR A 40 6.56 23.26 0.06
N LEU A 41 5.30 23.27 0.49
CA LEU A 41 4.18 22.64 -0.21
C LEU A 41 3.93 23.28 -1.58
N LYS A 42 3.97 24.61 -1.66
CA LYS A 42 3.84 25.34 -2.94
C LYS A 42 4.97 24.95 -3.90
N TYR A 43 6.21 25.04 -3.44
CA TYR A 43 7.37 24.62 -4.23
C TYR A 43 7.27 23.15 -4.64
N PHE A 44 6.82 22.29 -3.73
CA PHE A 44 6.66 20.87 -3.98
C PHE A 44 5.67 20.60 -5.12
N ASN A 45 4.49 21.21 -5.07
CA ASN A 45 3.44 21.02 -6.07
C ASN A 45 3.81 21.62 -7.44
N GLU A 46 4.60 22.70 -7.47
CA GLU A 46 5.04 23.35 -8.70
C GLU A 46 6.20 22.62 -9.39
N ASN A 47 7.08 21.96 -8.61
CA ASN A 47 8.34 21.41 -9.12
C ASN A 47 8.37 19.87 -9.16
N PHE A 48 7.48 19.19 -8.44
CA PHE A 48 7.43 17.72 -8.40
C PHE A 48 6.07 17.21 -8.87
N ALA A 49 6.06 16.40 -9.92
CA ALA A 49 4.88 15.69 -10.40
C ALA A 49 4.53 14.45 -9.55
N LEU A 50 4.83 14.48 -8.24
CA LEU A 50 4.60 13.35 -7.34
C LEU A 50 3.22 13.47 -6.69
N ARG A 51 2.34 12.51 -6.98
CA ARG A 51 1.04 12.40 -6.31
C ARG A 51 1.18 11.46 -5.11
N PHE A 52 1.25 12.04 -3.91
CA PHE A 52 1.02 11.27 -2.69
C PHE A 52 -0.49 11.10 -2.50
N GLY A 53 -0.92 9.87 -2.23
CA GLY A 53 -2.34 9.56 -2.13
C GLY A 53 -2.96 9.04 -3.43
N ARG A 54 -2.60 7.82 -3.77
CA ARG A 54 -3.53 6.69 -3.77
C ARG A 54 -2.75 5.56 -3.15
N GLN A 55 -3.29 4.92 -2.12
CA GLN A 55 -2.88 3.55 -1.88
C GLN A 55 -3.27 2.84 -3.17
N GLN A 56 -2.30 2.43 -3.99
CA GLN A 56 -2.56 1.37 -4.96
C GLN A 56 -3.03 0.24 -4.05
N VAL A 57 -4.35 0.07 -3.98
CA VAL A 57 -4.91 -1.00 -3.18
C VAL A 57 -4.47 -2.20 -3.98
N ASP A 58 -3.47 -2.93 -3.49
CA ASP A 58 -3.12 -4.25 -4.00
C ASP A 58 -4.33 -5.14 -3.73
N VAL A 59 -5.38 -4.93 -4.53
CA VAL A 59 -6.51 -5.83 -4.61
C VAL A 59 -5.99 -6.98 -5.43
N CYS A 60 -6.08 -8.19 -4.86
CA CYS A 60 -5.79 -9.40 -5.62
C CYS A 60 -6.50 -9.33 -6.99
N SER A 61 -5.76 -9.54 -8.07
CA SER A 61 -6.28 -9.51 -9.45
C SER A 61 -7.53 -10.37 -9.63
N THR A 62 -7.62 -11.48 -8.90
CA THR A 62 -8.81 -12.36 -8.88
C THR A 62 -10.00 -11.69 -8.19
N CYS A 63 -9.79 -11.03 -7.04
CA CYS A 63 -10.84 -10.26 -6.36
C CYS A 63 -11.38 -9.14 -7.25
N GLU A 64 -10.49 -8.42 -7.93
CA GLU A 64 -10.85 -7.33 -8.83
C GLU A 64 -11.65 -7.83 -10.04
N ALA A 65 -11.13 -8.86 -10.74
CA ALA A 65 -11.79 -9.44 -11.91
C ALA A 65 -13.21 -9.94 -11.58
N LEU A 66 -13.40 -10.63 -10.45
CA LEU A 66 -14.72 -11.10 -10.03
C LEU A 66 -15.65 -9.93 -9.63
N ALA A 67 -15.12 -8.89 -8.98
CA ALA A 67 -15.89 -7.70 -8.64
C ALA A 67 -16.32 -6.89 -9.87
N ILE A 68 -15.54 -6.90 -10.95
CA ILE A 68 -15.92 -6.29 -12.23
C ILE A 68 -17.07 -7.09 -12.87
N LYS A 69 -16.92 -8.42 -12.97
CA LYS A 69 -17.96 -9.31 -13.52
C LYS A 69 -19.30 -9.21 -12.78
N LEU A 70 -19.27 -9.03 -11.46
CA LEU A 70 -20.47 -8.84 -10.65
C LEU A 70 -21.19 -7.51 -10.89
N ARG A 71 -20.46 -6.48 -11.32
CA ARG A 71 -20.99 -5.15 -11.64
C ARG A 71 -21.53 -5.03 -13.06
N ASP A 72 -21.35 -6.05 -13.89
CA ASP A 72 -21.87 -6.07 -15.26
C ASP A 72 -23.41 -6.07 -15.26
N ALA A 73 -23.99 -5.03 -15.86
CA ALA A 73 -25.44 -4.86 -15.98
C ALA A 73 -26.06 -5.88 -16.95
N HIS A 74 -25.30 -6.39 -17.92
CA HIS A 74 -25.78 -7.29 -18.96
C HIS A 74 -25.70 -8.77 -18.57
N LEU A 75 -25.09 -9.08 -17.41
CA LEU A 75 -24.91 -10.44 -16.97
C LEU A 75 -26.16 -11.00 -16.25
N ASN A 76 -26.61 -12.17 -16.67
CA ASN A 76 -27.74 -12.89 -16.08
C ASN A 76 -27.52 -13.27 -14.61
N ASN A 77 -28.61 -13.50 -13.87
CA ASN A 77 -28.57 -13.81 -12.43
C ASN A 77 -27.76 -15.07 -12.09
N ASN A 78 -27.81 -16.12 -12.91
CA ASN A 78 -27.08 -17.36 -12.65
C ASN A 78 -25.55 -17.17 -12.68
N PRO A 79 -24.94 -16.61 -13.74
CA PRO A 79 -23.52 -16.27 -13.72
C PRO A 79 -23.11 -15.31 -12.58
N LYS A 80 -23.95 -14.32 -12.24
CA LYS A 80 -23.69 -13.44 -11.08
C LYS A 80 -23.59 -14.23 -9.78
N ARG A 81 -24.46 -15.21 -9.54
CA ARG A 81 -24.40 -16.09 -8.37
C ARG A 81 -23.12 -16.92 -8.34
N VAL A 82 -22.69 -17.42 -9.51
CA VAL A 82 -21.42 -18.18 -9.62
C VAL A 82 -20.24 -17.29 -9.27
N HIS A 83 -20.11 -16.10 -9.85
CA HIS A 83 -19.01 -15.18 -9.55
C HIS A 83 -19.01 -14.70 -8.09
N ALA A 84 -20.20 -14.52 -7.50
CA ALA A 84 -20.32 -14.20 -6.08
C ALA A 84 -19.81 -15.35 -5.21
N ALA A 85 -20.16 -16.60 -5.54
CA ALA A 85 -19.66 -17.78 -4.84
C ALA A 85 -18.13 -17.93 -4.99
N GLU A 86 -17.59 -17.74 -6.19
CA GLU A 86 -16.15 -17.75 -6.47
C GLU A 86 -15.42 -16.71 -5.61
N LEU A 87 -15.96 -15.50 -5.51
CA LEU A 87 -15.37 -14.43 -4.72
C LEU A 87 -15.37 -14.76 -3.22
N ILE A 88 -16.46 -15.36 -2.72
CA ILE A 88 -16.56 -15.82 -1.33
C ILE A 88 -15.52 -16.91 -1.06
N VAL A 89 -15.40 -17.91 -1.93
CA VAL A 89 -14.44 -19.00 -1.78
C VAL A 89 -13.01 -18.47 -1.80
N HIS A 90 -12.68 -17.59 -2.75
CA HIS A 90 -11.36 -16.98 -2.85
C HIS A 90 -10.99 -16.22 -1.56
N LYS A 91 -11.88 -15.35 -1.05
CA LYS A 91 -11.66 -14.64 0.21
C LYS A 91 -11.50 -15.56 1.42
N ARG A 92 -12.27 -16.66 1.47
CA ARG A 92 -12.14 -17.67 2.54
C ARG A 92 -10.79 -18.39 2.49
N ARG A 93 -10.30 -18.74 1.30
CA ARG A 93 -8.98 -19.36 1.11
C ARG A 93 -7.86 -18.41 1.53
N ALA A 94 -7.91 -17.16 1.09
CA ALA A 94 -6.95 -16.13 1.49
C ALA A 94 -6.93 -15.94 3.02
N LYS A 95 -8.11 -15.84 3.66
CA LYS A 95 -8.20 -15.74 5.13
C LYS A 95 -7.58 -16.95 5.82
N ARG A 96 -7.85 -18.18 5.35
CA ARG A 96 -7.26 -19.40 5.91
C ARG A 96 -5.73 -19.40 5.79
N PHE A 97 -5.21 -18.97 4.64
CA PHE A 97 -3.77 -18.83 4.42
C PHE A 97 -3.16 -17.81 5.37
N CYS A 98 -3.70 -16.59 5.45
CA CYS A 98 -3.20 -15.53 6.34
C CYS A 98 -3.25 -15.95 7.82
N ASN A 99 -4.31 -16.62 8.24
CA ASN A 99 -4.41 -17.14 9.61
C ASN A 99 -3.29 -18.15 9.90
N LYS A 100 -3.04 -19.09 8.97
CA LYS A 100 -1.98 -20.10 9.15
C LYS A 100 -0.60 -19.46 9.11
N PHE A 101 -0.40 -18.46 8.24
CA PHE A 101 0.83 -17.68 8.18
C PHE A 101 1.14 -17.05 9.53
N GLN A 102 0.17 -16.35 10.14
CA GLN A 102 0.34 -15.73 11.45
C GLN A 102 0.62 -16.75 12.56
N GLU A 103 -0.02 -17.92 12.50
CA GLU A 103 0.23 -19.02 13.43
C GLU A 103 1.68 -19.51 13.32
N VAL A 104 2.16 -19.78 12.10
CA VAL A 104 3.53 -20.22 11.83
C VAL A 104 4.55 -19.15 12.20
N GLN A 105 4.26 -17.89 11.90
CA GLN A 105 5.12 -16.77 12.29
C GLN A 105 5.33 -16.74 13.81
N LYS A 106 4.25 -16.86 14.59
CA LYS A 106 4.35 -16.94 16.05
C LYS A 106 5.17 -18.15 16.52
N MET A 107 4.99 -19.30 15.88
CA MET A 107 5.78 -20.50 16.20
C MET A 107 7.28 -20.27 15.98
N CYS A 108 7.66 -19.63 14.86
CA CYS A 108 9.05 -19.29 14.56
C CYS A 108 9.64 -18.26 15.53
N GLU A 109 8.83 -17.33 16.04
CA GLU A 109 9.25 -16.36 17.06
C GLU A 109 9.48 -17.03 18.43
N THR A 110 8.71 -18.08 18.75
CA THR A 110 8.76 -18.76 20.05
C THR A 110 9.75 -19.92 20.12
N ASP A 111 9.92 -20.68 19.04
CA ASP A 111 10.77 -21.88 19.02
C ASP A 111 11.90 -21.71 18.00
N PRO A 112 13.17 -21.59 18.45
CA PRO A 112 14.31 -21.43 17.56
C PRO A 112 14.59 -22.65 16.67
N LYS A 113 13.91 -23.79 16.88
CA LYS A 113 14.01 -24.98 16.01
C LYS A 113 13.02 -24.95 14.83
N VAL A 114 12.09 -24.00 14.82
CA VAL A 114 11.07 -23.89 13.77
C VAL A 114 11.43 -22.74 12.84
N THR A 115 11.44 -23.00 11.53
CA THR A 115 11.64 -21.99 10.50
C THR A 115 10.55 -22.12 9.45
N GLY A 116 9.86 -21.02 9.16
CA GLY A 116 8.81 -20.94 8.16
C GLY A 116 9.35 -20.46 6.81
N PHE A 117 9.00 -21.17 5.75
CA PHE A 117 9.21 -20.73 4.36
C PHE A 117 7.86 -20.52 3.70
N THR A 118 7.72 -19.41 2.97
CA THR A 118 6.47 -19.06 2.30
C THR A 118 6.74 -18.57 0.90
N PHE A 119 5.89 -18.99 -0.02
CA PHE A 119 5.93 -18.64 -1.43
C PHE A 119 4.60 -17.98 -1.79
N ASP A 120 4.68 -16.90 -2.55
CA ASP A 120 3.54 -16.18 -3.15
C ASP A 120 3.27 -16.73 -4.55
#